data_AF-C1LGV5-F1
#
_entry.id   AF-C1LGV5-F1
#
_cell.length_a   1.000
_cell.length_b   1.000
_cell.length_c   1.000
_cell.angle_alpha   90.00
_cell.angle_beta   90.00
_cell.angle_gamma   90.00
#
_symmetry.space_group_name_H-M   'P 1'
#
loop_
_entity.id
_entity.type
_entity.pdbx_description
1 polymer ?
#
loop_
_entity_poly.entity_id
_entity_poly.type
_entity_poly.pdbx_seq_one_letter_code
_entity_poly.pdbx_strand_id
1 'polypeptide(L)'
;MSTASSSSSLLYISVLLLVLIHSSIQEGFLDRQIKELKKEINDAEKKYNQSNLENNASITLFQHLFDGIMLENPNNTENIRKYVNCETHSKNKYFENKLHSYIRGLTQEINREYSNFSKTALEKLKQLKSELKPFLSDSEIEKMTCTVPKVVDEKYLDYLVRSIIKKSNKPFVMTFFNWKIDVLSLVLEEMKQPVMKQSTDLPSFAKKEKKRSVNKRKVE
;
A
#
# COMPACT_ATOMS: atom_id res chain seq x y z
N MET A 1 -51.76 -10.65 -47.62
CA MET A 1 -50.62 -9.71 -47.52
C MET A 1 -50.12 -9.77 -46.09
N SER A 2 -48.95 -10.36 -45.91
CA SER A 2 -48.33 -10.62 -44.62
C SER A 2 -47.24 -9.57 -44.41
N THR A 3 -47.48 -8.59 -43.55
CA THR A 3 -46.42 -7.68 -43.08
C THR A 3 -46.52 -7.61 -41.58
N ALA A 4 -45.89 -8.59 -40.93
CA ALA A 4 -45.65 -8.56 -39.50
C ALA A 4 -44.15 -8.70 -39.24
N SER A 5 -43.65 -7.75 -38.45
CA SER A 5 -42.53 -7.89 -37.51
C SER A 5 -41.12 -8.04 -38.09
N SER A 6 -40.51 -6.92 -38.48
CA SER A 6 -39.04 -6.82 -38.69
C SER A 6 -38.37 -5.85 -37.69
N SER A 7 -39.02 -5.57 -36.55
CA SER A 7 -38.54 -4.59 -35.56
C SER A 7 -37.66 -5.21 -34.45
N SER A 8 -37.81 -6.51 -34.16
CA SER A 8 -37.17 -7.13 -32.99
C SER A 8 -35.73 -7.59 -33.24
N SER A 9 -35.42 -7.99 -34.48
CA SER A 9 -34.09 -8.46 -34.89
C SER A 9 -33.06 -7.34 -34.96
N LEU A 10 -33.46 -6.16 -35.46
CA LEU A 10 -32.61 -4.97 -35.54
C LEU A 10 -32.20 -4.42 -34.16
N LEU A 11 -33.15 -4.41 -33.21
CA LEU A 11 -32.86 -4.03 -31.82
C LEU A 11 -31.91 -5.02 -31.15
N TYR A 12 -32.11 -6.32 -31.36
CA TYR A 12 -31.25 -7.36 -30.80
C TYR A 12 -29.80 -7.27 -31.32
N ILE A 13 -29.61 -7.07 -32.63
CA ILE A 13 -28.28 -6.87 -33.22
C ILE A 13 -27.62 -5.61 -32.68
N SER A 14 -28.37 -4.51 -32.53
CA SER A 14 -27.84 -3.24 -32.00
C SER A 14 -27.38 -3.37 -30.54
N VAL A 15 -28.13 -4.11 -29.72
CA VAL A 15 -27.75 -4.39 -28.32
C VAL A 15 -26.51 -5.27 -28.25
N LEU A 16 -26.41 -6.33 -29.08
CA LEU A 16 -25.21 -7.19 -29.14
C LEU A 16 -23.97 -6.40 -29.55
N LEU A 17 -24.09 -5.50 -30.53
CA LEU A 17 -22.98 -4.68 -31.00
C LEU A 17 -22.50 -3.70 -29.91
N LEU A 18 -23.41 -3.09 -29.17
CA LEU A 18 -23.09 -2.24 -28.02
C LEU A 18 -22.38 -3.03 -26.90
N VAL A 19 -22.84 -4.25 -26.61
CA VAL A 19 -22.21 -5.15 -25.62
C VAL A 19 -20.79 -5.55 -26.06
N LEU A 20 -20.59 -5.85 -27.35
CA LEU A 20 -19.28 -6.17 -27.90
C LEU A 20 -18.33 -4.97 -27.86
N ILE A 21 -18.80 -3.79 -28.27
CA ILE A 21 -18.01 -2.55 -28.21
C ILE A 21 -17.62 -2.22 -26.76
N HIS A 22 -18.57 -2.31 -25.81
CA HIS A 22 -18.26 -2.10 -24.39
C HIS A 22 -17.24 -3.11 -23.88
N SER A 23 -17.39 -4.39 -24.22
CA SER A 23 -16.45 -5.44 -23.83
C SER A 23 -15.04 -5.15 -24.35
N SER A 24 -14.90 -4.79 -25.64
CA SER A 24 -13.58 -4.49 -26.24
C SER A 24 -12.93 -3.22 -25.69
N ILE A 25 -13.71 -2.17 -25.40
CA ILE A 25 -13.19 -0.95 -24.77
C ILE A 25 -12.72 -1.25 -23.33
N GLN A 26 -13.50 -2.04 -22.60
CA GLN A 26 -13.19 -2.42 -21.22
C GLN A 26 -11.95 -3.32 -21.14
N GLU A 27 -11.75 -4.21 -22.11
CA GLU A 27 -10.56 -5.05 -22.24
C GLU A 27 -9.31 -4.21 -22.54
N GLY A 28 -9.40 -3.25 -23.48
CA GLY A 28 -8.30 -2.32 -23.78
C GLY A 28 -7.92 -1.40 -22.60
N PHE A 29 -8.89 -1.05 -21.76
CA PHE A 29 -8.65 -0.28 -20.54
C PHE A 29 -7.98 -1.12 -19.44
N LEU A 30 -8.44 -2.37 -19.24
CA LEU A 30 -7.87 -3.29 -18.26
C LEU A 30 -6.41 -3.62 -18.59
N ASP A 31 -6.09 -3.85 -19.86
CA ASP A 31 -4.73 -4.12 -20.34
C ASP A 31 -3.77 -2.96 -20.05
N ARG A 32 -4.24 -1.71 -20.17
CA ARG A 32 -3.45 -0.53 -19.84
C ARG A 32 -3.14 -0.48 -18.36
N GLN A 33 -4.15 -0.65 -17.50
CA GLN A 33 -3.95 -0.68 -16.05
C GLN A 33 -3.00 -1.80 -15.61
N ILE A 34 -3.11 -2.99 -16.20
CA ILE A 34 -2.21 -4.11 -15.93
C ILE A 34 -0.75 -3.74 -16.28
N LYS A 35 -0.53 -3.06 -17.41
CA LYS A 35 0.81 -2.60 -17.81
C LYS A 35 1.35 -1.54 -16.84
N GLU A 36 0.52 -0.58 -16.44
CA GLU A 36 0.90 0.46 -15.48
C GLU A 36 1.25 -0.13 -14.11
N LEU A 37 0.41 -1.03 -13.59
CA LEU A 37 0.65 -1.74 -12.32
C LEU A 37 1.94 -2.57 -12.35
N LYS A 38 2.20 -3.30 -13.45
CA LYS A 38 3.48 -4.03 -13.62
C LYS A 38 4.68 -3.10 -13.60
N LYS A 39 4.58 -1.92 -14.23
CA LYS A 39 5.65 -0.92 -14.20
C LYS A 39 5.91 -0.44 -12.78
N GLU A 40 4.85 -0.19 -12.03
CA GLU A 40 4.94 0.26 -10.64
C GLU A 40 5.60 -0.79 -9.73
N ILE A 41 5.23 -2.07 -9.89
CA ILE A 41 5.87 -3.20 -9.19
C ILE A 41 7.37 -3.23 -9.51
N ASN A 42 7.73 -3.17 -10.79
CA ASN A 42 9.14 -3.17 -11.22
C ASN A 42 9.91 -1.97 -10.66
N ASP A 43 9.29 -0.79 -10.60
CA ASP A 43 9.92 0.40 -10.03
C ASP A 43 10.08 0.30 -8.51
N ALA A 44 9.15 -0.37 -7.81
CA ALA A 44 9.29 -0.70 -6.39
C ALA A 44 10.42 -1.72 -6.15
N GLU A 45 10.54 -2.76 -6.96
CA GLU A 45 11.65 -3.74 -6.90
C GLU A 45 13.01 -3.07 -7.08
N LYS A 46 13.14 -2.16 -8.06
CA LYS A 46 14.39 -1.39 -8.24
C LYS A 46 14.75 -0.59 -7.00
N LYS A 47 13.77 0.09 -6.39
CA LYS A 47 14.00 0.89 -5.18
C LYS A 47 14.34 0.03 -3.97
N TYR A 48 13.72 -1.16 -3.85
CA TYR A 48 14.07 -2.15 -2.84
C TYR A 48 15.52 -2.61 -3.00
N ASN A 49 15.89 -3.05 -4.21
CA ASN A 49 17.24 -3.55 -4.51
C ASN A 49 18.32 -2.47 -4.29
N GLN A 50 18.06 -1.25 -4.74
CA GLN A 50 18.96 -0.12 -4.48
C GLN A 50 19.13 0.14 -2.98
N SER A 51 18.03 0.13 -2.22
CA SER A 51 18.08 0.35 -0.78
C SER A 51 18.82 -0.77 -0.04
N ASN A 52 18.65 -2.02 -0.49
CA ASN A 52 19.35 -3.17 0.05
C ASN A 52 20.87 -3.08 -0.15
N LEU A 53 21.31 -2.70 -1.36
CA LEU A 53 22.74 -2.47 -1.65
C LEU A 53 23.32 -1.37 -0.78
N GLU A 54 22.60 -0.25 -0.65
CA GLU A 54 23.04 0.91 0.14
C GLU A 54 22.98 0.67 1.65
N ASN A 55 22.20 -0.31 2.13
CA ASN A 55 22.05 -0.60 3.55
C ASN A 55 23.40 -1.01 4.17
N ASN A 56 24.10 -1.97 3.55
CA ASN A 56 25.40 -2.43 4.05
C ASN A 56 26.42 -1.30 4.06
N ALA A 57 26.49 -0.50 2.99
CA ALA A 57 27.37 0.65 2.92
C ALA A 57 27.09 1.67 4.03
N SER A 58 25.81 1.89 4.36
CA SER A 58 25.41 2.80 5.44
C SER A 58 25.82 2.28 6.83
N ILE A 59 25.74 0.96 7.06
CA ILE A 59 26.18 0.32 8.30
C ILE A 59 27.69 0.46 8.46
N THR A 60 28.46 0.12 7.41
CA THR A 60 29.92 0.22 7.43
C THR A 60 30.39 1.66 7.67
N LEU A 61 29.78 2.65 6.98
CA LEU A 61 30.12 4.05 7.17
C LEU A 61 29.86 4.52 8.61
N PHE A 62 28.71 4.15 9.18
CA PHE A 62 28.39 4.44 10.57
C PHE A 62 29.44 3.85 11.51
N GLN A 63 29.80 2.58 11.31
CA GLN A 63 30.77 1.88 12.17
C GLN A 63 32.13 2.59 12.15
N HIS A 64 32.63 2.91 10.96
CA HIS A 64 33.90 3.60 10.78
C HIS A 64 33.92 4.98 11.46
N LEU A 65 32.86 5.78 11.31
CA LEU A 65 32.75 7.08 11.96
C LEU A 65 32.66 6.95 13.49
N PHE A 66 31.87 6.00 13.96
CA PHE A 66 31.71 5.76 15.39
C PHE A 66 33.03 5.34 16.04
N ASP A 67 33.74 4.39 15.44
CA ASP A 67 35.03 3.90 15.94
C ASP A 67 36.08 5.02 15.93
N GLY A 68 36.14 5.83 14.87
CA GLY A 68 37.04 6.99 14.79
C GLY A 68 36.79 8.01 15.91
N ILE A 69 35.52 8.37 16.14
CA ILE A 69 35.15 9.31 17.22
C ILE A 69 35.51 8.72 18.60
N MET A 70 35.31 7.42 18.80
CA MET A 70 35.65 6.75 20.06
C MET A 70 37.16 6.75 20.31
N LEU A 71 37.98 6.55 19.28
CA LEU A 71 39.43 6.58 19.35
C LEU A 71 39.98 7.99 19.68
N GLU A 72 39.40 9.03 19.09
CA GLU A 72 39.80 10.42 19.35
C GLU A 72 39.32 10.94 20.73
N ASN A 73 38.34 10.26 21.35
CA ASN A 73 37.72 10.70 22.60
C ASN A 73 37.72 9.61 23.70
N PRO A 74 38.89 9.04 24.06
CA PRO A 74 38.97 7.86 24.94
C PRO A 74 38.36 8.08 26.32
N ASN A 75 38.43 9.32 26.84
CA ASN A 75 37.91 9.69 28.16
C ASN A 75 36.40 9.99 28.17
N ASN A 76 35.72 9.99 27.01
CA ASN A 76 34.30 10.32 26.90
C ASN A 76 33.45 9.26 26.17
N THR A 77 34.03 8.07 25.97
CA THR A 77 33.44 6.94 25.23
C THR A 77 32.02 6.56 25.68
N GLU A 78 31.75 6.56 26.99
CA GLU A 78 30.44 6.19 27.51
C GLU A 78 29.35 7.21 27.19
N ASN A 79 29.67 8.51 27.25
CA ASN A 79 28.70 9.55 26.88
C ASN A 79 28.43 9.54 25.37
N ILE A 80 29.46 9.26 24.56
CA ILE A 80 29.31 9.10 23.10
C ILE A 80 28.40 7.90 22.80
N ARG A 81 28.60 6.75 23.46
CA ARG A 81 27.73 5.57 23.30
C ARG A 81 26.28 5.87 23.68
N LYS A 82 26.05 6.55 24.82
CA LYS A 82 24.71 6.97 25.24
C LYS A 82 24.04 7.88 24.22
N TYR A 83 24.78 8.86 23.69
CA TYR A 83 24.29 9.76 22.66
C TYR A 83 23.89 9.01 21.39
N VAL A 84 24.76 8.14 20.87
CA VAL A 84 24.49 7.34 19.67
C VAL A 84 23.29 6.42 19.85
N ASN A 85 23.16 5.78 21.01
CA ASN A 85 22.02 4.93 21.33
C ASN A 85 20.71 5.74 21.36
N CYS A 86 20.72 6.93 21.98
CA CYS A 86 19.58 7.82 22.01
C CYS A 86 19.17 8.30 20.61
N GLU A 87 20.13 8.79 19.81
CA GLU A 87 19.88 9.26 18.44
C GLU A 87 19.33 8.12 17.58
N THR A 88 19.94 6.93 17.64
CA THR A 88 19.46 5.75 16.92
C THR A 88 18.03 5.39 17.33
N HIS A 89 17.72 5.42 18.63
CA HIS A 89 16.37 5.16 19.12
C HIS A 89 15.36 6.17 18.58
N SER A 90 15.68 7.47 18.70
CA SER A 90 14.85 8.57 18.20
C SER A 90 14.60 8.46 16.69
N LYS A 91 15.65 8.24 15.88
CA LYS A 91 15.50 8.09 14.43
C LYS A 91 14.71 6.84 14.05
N ASN A 92 14.88 5.73 14.75
CA ASN A 92 14.08 4.53 14.51
C ASN A 92 12.59 4.79 14.78
N LYS A 93 12.25 5.50 15.86
CA LYS A 93 10.87 5.90 16.15
C LYS A 93 10.28 6.81 15.07
N TYR A 94 11.05 7.77 14.59
CA TYR A 94 10.67 8.61 13.47
C TYR A 94 10.36 7.81 12.20
N PHE A 95 11.21 6.85 11.84
CA PHE A 95 10.99 6.05 10.64
C PHE A 95 9.87 5.00 10.81
N GLU A 96 9.69 4.44 12.01
CA GLU A 96 8.51 3.61 12.36
C GLU A 96 7.21 4.39 12.08
N ASN A 97 7.14 5.66 12.49
CA ASN A 97 5.98 6.52 12.22
C ASN A 97 5.80 6.86 10.73
N LYS A 98 6.89 7.10 10.01
CA LYS A 98 6.81 7.30 8.56
C LYS A 98 6.23 6.09 7.85
N LEU A 99 6.58 4.88 8.30
CA LEU A 99 6.05 3.64 7.71
C LEU A 99 4.53 3.54 7.87
N HIS A 100 3.96 3.97 9.01
CA HIS A 100 2.50 4.10 9.19
C HIS A 100 1.88 5.02 8.13
N SER A 101 2.52 6.16 7.86
CA SER A 101 2.04 7.14 6.88
C SER A 101 2.14 6.60 5.45
N TYR A 102 3.20 5.86 5.12
CA TYR A 102 3.36 5.23 3.81
C TYR A 102 2.32 4.13 3.58
N ILE A 103 2.04 3.27 4.57
CA ILE A 103 0.97 2.28 4.46
C ILE A 103 -0.39 2.95 4.27
N ARG A 104 -0.66 4.05 5.00
CA ARG A 104 -1.89 4.81 4.81
C ARG A 104 -2.01 5.34 3.38
N GLY A 105 -0.93 5.90 2.84
CA GLY A 105 -0.87 6.36 1.45
C GLY A 105 -1.13 5.24 0.45
N LEU A 106 -0.44 4.09 0.59
CA LEU A 106 -0.64 2.92 -0.27
C LEU A 106 -2.08 2.37 -0.18
N THR A 107 -2.68 2.39 1.02
CA THR A 107 -4.08 2.00 1.21
C THR A 107 -5.03 2.93 0.43
N GLN A 108 -4.76 4.23 0.41
CA GLN A 108 -5.56 5.21 -0.34
C GLN A 108 -5.38 5.06 -1.85
N GLU A 109 -4.13 4.87 -2.30
CA GLU A 109 -3.76 4.59 -3.70
C GLU A 109 -4.54 3.38 -4.22
N ILE A 110 -4.50 2.26 -3.51
CA ILE A 110 -5.20 1.04 -3.92
C ILE A 110 -6.72 1.19 -3.94
N ASN A 111 -7.30 1.84 -2.92
CA ASN A 111 -8.75 2.08 -2.91
C ASN A 111 -9.20 2.97 -4.07
N ARG A 112 -8.36 3.92 -4.51
CA ARG A 112 -8.69 4.85 -5.58
C ARG A 112 -8.51 4.24 -6.96
N GLU A 113 -7.36 3.60 -7.18
CA GLU A 113 -6.92 3.20 -8.52
C GLU A 113 -7.35 1.78 -8.87
N TYR A 114 -7.53 0.92 -7.87
CA TYR A 114 -7.79 -0.49 -8.05
C TYR A 114 -9.00 -0.98 -7.25
N SER A 115 -10.01 -0.12 -7.02
CA SER A 115 -11.15 -0.42 -6.15
C SER A 115 -11.80 -1.79 -6.42
N ASN A 116 -11.90 -2.18 -7.69
CA ASN A 116 -12.54 -3.43 -8.12
C ASN A 116 -11.68 -4.69 -7.96
N PHE A 117 -10.38 -4.52 -7.68
CA PHE A 117 -9.37 -5.59 -7.60
C PHE A 117 -8.50 -5.45 -6.34
N SER A 118 -9.07 -4.89 -5.28
CA SER A 118 -8.33 -4.46 -4.09
C SER A 118 -8.55 -5.32 -2.85
N LYS A 119 -9.44 -6.32 -2.90
CA LYS A 119 -9.93 -6.95 -1.66
C LYS A 119 -8.80 -7.60 -0.87
N THR A 120 -8.06 -8.50 -1.51
CA THR A 120 -6.96 -9.26 -0.89
C THR A 120 -5.80 -8.32 -0.53
N ALA A 121 -5.51 -7.35 -1.39
CA ALA A 121 -4.49 -6.33 -1.15
C ALA A 121 -4.79 -5.49 0.10
N LEU A 122 -6.05 -5.07 0.30
CA LEU A 122 -6.48 -4.31 1.47
C LEU A 122 -6.51 -5.15 2.76
N GLU A 123 -6.87 -6.43 2.67
CA GLU A 123 -6.76 -7.37 3.79
C GLU A 123 -5.30 -7.55 4.22
N LYS A 124 -4.38 -7.71 3.25
CA LYS A 124 -2.94 -7.78 3.53
C LYS A 124 -2.43 -6.49 4.18
N LEU A 125 -2.82 -5.32 3.68
CA LEU A 125 -2.44 -4.04 4.28
C LEU A 125 -2.94 -3.88 5.72
N LYS A 126 -4.16 -4.36 6.03
CA LYS A 126 -4.67 -4.36 7.41
C LYS A 126 -3.81 -5.23 8.32
N GLN A 127 -3.42 -6.41 7.86
CA GLN A 127 -2.51 -7.29 8.60
C GLN A 127 -1.16 -6.61 8.84
N LEU A 128 -0.50 -6.11 7.79
CA LEU A 128 0.79 -5.43 7.90
C LEU A 128 0.74 -4.24 8.86
N LYS A 129 -0.35 -3.46 8.82
CA LYS A 129 -0.56 -2.36 9.75
C LYS A 129 -0.70 -2.82 11.20
N SER A 130 -1.29 -3.98 11.45
CA SER A 130 -1.44 -4.53 12.80
C SER A 130 -0.12 -5.04 13.39
N GLU A 131 0.83 -5.41 12.53
CA GLU A 131 2.18 -5.86 12.93
C GLU A 131 3.11 -4.68 13.24
N LEU A 132 2.74 -3.46 12.86
CA LEU A 132 3.52 -2.26 13.19
C LEU A 132 3.47 -1.95 14.68
N LYS A 133 4.61 -1.49 15.20
CA LYS A 133 4.67 -0.92 16.55
C LYS A 133 3.73 0.29 16.69
N PRO A 134 3.26 0.60 17.91
CA PRO A 134 2.37 1.73 18.16
C PRO A 134 2.91 3.03 17.57
N PHE A 135 2.02 3.78 16.93
CA PHE A 135 2.29 5.12 16.42
C PHE A 135 2.58 6.06 17.60
N LEU A 136 3.68 6.81 17.52
CA LEU A 136 3.95 7.94 18.42
C LEU A 136 3.56 9.23 17.72
N SER A 137 3.16 10.28 18.43
CA SER A 137 3.04 11.59 17.81
C SER A 137 4.42 12.18 17.50
N ASP A 138 4.50 13.10 16.52
CA ASP A 138 5.74 13.82 16.24
C ASP A 138 6.24 14.57 17.48
N SER A 139 5.31 15.10 18.29
CA SER A 139 5.62 15.76 19.57
C SER A 139 6.27 14.83 20.60
N GLU A 140 5.93 13.53 20.58
CA GLU A 140 6.54 12.54 21.48
C GLU A 140 7.95 12.16 21.01
N ILE A 141 8.19 12.15 19.71
CA ILE A 141 9.53 11.94 19.15
C ILE A 141 10.41 13.16 19.39
N GLU A 142 9.90 14.38 19.19
CA GLU A 142 10.64 15.62 19.42
C GLU A 142 11.07 15.78 20.88
N LYS A 143 10.30 15.23 21.83
CA LYS A 143 10.66 15.17 23.25
C LYS A 143 11.79 14.20 23.57
N MET A 144 12.18 13.31 22.64
CA MET A 144 13.36 12.44 22.80
C MET A 144 14.63 13.27 22.57
N THR A 145 14.98 14.09 23.56
CA THR A 145 16.21 14.90 23.53
C THR A 145 17.42 14.05 23.89
N CYS A 146 18.45 14.07 23.05
CA CYS A 146 19.70 13.37 23.28
C CYS A 146 20.77 14.33 23.81
N THR A 147 21.39 13.99 24.95
CA THR A 147 22.45 14.80 25.54
C THR A 147 23.70 14.74 24.66
N VAL A 148 24.07 15.87 24.07
CA VAL A 148 25.23 15.98 23.18
C VAL A 148 26.52 15.81 24.00
N PRO A 149 27.40 14.86 23.64
CA PRO A 149 28.66 14.64 24.34
C PRO A 149 29.69 15.69 23.92
N LYS A 150 30.60 16.05 24.82
CA LYS A 150 31.78 16.84 24.44
C LYS A 150 32.72 16.00 23.59
N VAL A 151 33.11 16.49 22.42
CA VAL A 151 34.08 15.83 21.54
C VAL A 151 35.18 16.81 21.15
N VAL A 152 36.31 16.28 20.66
CA VAL A 152 37.43 17.09 20.16
C VAL A 152 37.04 17.95 18.95
N ASP A 153 36.28 17.40 18.00
CA ASP A 153 35.74 18.13 16.85
C ASP A 153 34.24 17.84 16.65
N GLU A 154 33.42 18.87 16.88
CA GLU A 154 31.96 18.80 16.78
C GLU A 154 31.47 18.45 15.38
N LYS A 155 32.25 18.70 14.32
CA LYS A 155 31.88 18.32 12.95
C LYS A 155 31.73 16.81 12.80
N TYR A 156 32.47 16.02 13.57
CA TYR A 156 32.31 14.56 13.54
C TYR A 156 30.97 14.10 14.11
N LEU A 157 30.38 14.85 15.04
CA LEU A 157 29.03 14.55 15.53
C LEU A 157 27.99 14.76 14.43
N ASP A 158 28.11 15.80 13.62
CA ASP A 158 27.21 16.01 12.48
C ASP A 158 27.28 14.87 11.46
N TYR A 159 28.50 14.40 11.14
CA TYR A 159 28.68 13.25 10.25
C TYR A 159 28.12 11.97 10.87
N LEU A 160 28.32 11.76 12.17
CA LEU A 160 27.78 10.63 12.90
C LEU A 160 26.26 10.63 12.86
N VAL A 161 25.60 11.74 13.18
CA VAL A 161 24.14 11.88 13.13
C VAL A 161 23.61 11.61 11.72
N ARG A 162 24.24 12.16 10.68
CA ARG A 162 23.87 11.87 9.28
C ARG A 162 23.99 10.39 8.94
N SER A 163 25.04 9.72 9.43
CA SER A 163 25.23 8.28 9.23
C SER A 163 24.19 7.45 9.98
N ILE A 164 23.81 7.85 11.21
CA ILE A 164 22.73 7.24 11.99
C ILE A 164 21.41 7.34 11.22
N ILE A 165 21.08 8.54 10.72
CA ILE A 165 19.87 8.75 9.91
C ILE A 165 19.83 7.80 8.71
N LYS A 166 20.94 7.70 7.96
CA LYS A 166 21.01 6.81 6.79
C LYS A 166 20.83 5.35 7.19
N LYS A 167 21.62 4.87 8.15
CA LYS A 167 21.57 3.49 8.66
C LYS A 167 20.19 3.12 9.20
N SER A 168 19.58 4.01 9.98
CA SER A 168 18.24 3.82 10.54
C SER A 168 17.17 3.81 9.46
N ASN A 169 17.25 4.66 8.43
CA ASN A 169 16.20 4.76 7.40
C ASN A 169 16.14 3.54 6.47
N LYS A 170 17.29 2.96 6.11
CA LYS A 170 17.38 1.94 5.05
C LYS A 170 16.49 0.72 5.29
N PRO A 171 16.47 0.10 6.49
CA PRO A 171 15.57 -1.00 6.79
C PRO A 171 14.09 -0.65 6.54
N PHE A 172 13.63 0.53 6.97
CA PHE A 172 12.22 0.93 6.79
C PHE A 172 11.85 1.17 5.33
N VAL A 173 12.76 1.75 4.55
CA VAL A 173 12.57 1.93 3.11
C VAL A 173 12.47 0.57 2.41
N MET A 174 13.34 -0.37 2.77
CA MET A 174 13.28 -1.73 2.25
C MET A 174 11.97 -2.42 2.64
N THR A 175 11.58 -2.38 3.91
CA THR A 175 10.31 -2.93 4.40
C THR A 175 9.12 -2.37 3.62
N PHE A 176 9.06 -1.05 3.44
CA PHE A 176 7.98 -0.42 2.68
C PHE A 176 7.91 -0.90 1.24
N PHE A 177 9.02 -0.92 0.51
CA PHE A 177 9.00 -1.34 -0.89
C PHE A 177 8.71 -2.83 -1.04
N ASN A 178 9.21 -3.68 -0.14
CA ASN A 178 8.84 -5.10 -0.13
C ASN A 178 7.33 -5.26 0.04
N TRP A 179 6.73 -4.59 1.01
CA TRP A 179 5.28 -4.62 1.20
C TRP A 179 4.51 -4.04 0.02
N LYS A 180 5.00 -2.97 -0.61
CA LYS A 180 4.38 -2.40 -1.81
C LYS A 180 4.38 -3.41 -2.96
N ILE A 181 5.49 -4.13 -3.18
CA ILE A 181 5.59 -5.19 -4.19
C ILE A 181 4.57 -6.30 -3.91
N ASP A 182 4.54 -6.82 -2.68
CA ASP A 182 3.63 -7.90 -2.28
C ASP A 182 2.16 -7.50 -2.51
N VAL A 183 1.78 -6.32 -2.03
CA VAL A 183 0.41 -5.84 -2.07
C VAL A 183 -0.05 -5.53 -3.50
N LEU A 184 0.79 -4.87 -4.30
CA LEU A 184 0.45 -4.60 -5.71
C LEU A 184 0.41 -5.87 -6.56
N SER A 185 1.20 -6.88 -6.21
CA SER A 185 1.15 -8.18 -6.88
C SER A 185 -0.19 -8.88 -6.64
N LEU A 186 -0.78 -8.77 -5.44
CA LEU A 186 -2.12 -9.28 -5.15
C LEU A 186 -3.19 -8.58 -6.00
N VAL A 187 -3.09 -7.26 -6.18
CA VAL A 187 -3.99 -6.52 -7.09
C VAL A 187 -3.85 -7.06 -8.51
N LEU A 188 -2.62 -7.26 -8.98
CA LEU A 188 -2.34 -7.76 -10.32
C LEU A 188 -2.90 -9.17 -10.53
N GLU A 189 -2.87 -10.01 -9.51
CA GLU A 189 -3.48 -11.35 -9.55
C GLU A 189 -5.00 -11.29 -9.65
N GLU A 190 -5.66 -10.44 -8.85
CA GLU A 190 -7.11 -10.22 -8.93
C GLU A 190 -7.53 -9.70 -10.31
N MET A 191 -6.78 -8.75 -10.89
CA MET A 191 -7.04 -8.21 -12.22
C MET A 191 -6.94 -9.25 -13.34
N LYS A 192 -6.09 -10.27 -13.17
CA LYS A 192 -5.89 -11.34 -14.16
C LYS A 192 -6.88 -12.49 -14.01
N GLN A 193 -7.61 -12.57 -12.90
CA GLN A 193 -8.62 -13.60 -12.78
C GLN A 193 -9.71 -13.34 -13.83
N PRO A 194 -10.14 -14.38 -14.57
CA PRO A 194 -11.25 -14.21 -15.49
C PRO A 194 -12.44 -13.69 -14.67
N VAL A 195 -13.09 -12.63 -15.16
CA VAL A 195 -14.32 -12.10 -14.56
C VAL A 195 -15.37 -13.21 -14.60
N MET A 196 -15.36 -14.10 -13.61
CA MET A 196 -16.46 -15.01 -13.36
C MET A 196 -17.59 -14.13 -12.86
N LYS A 197 -18.45 -13.76 -13.82
CA LYS A 197 -19.78 -13.16 -13.68
C LYS A 197 -20.22 -13.02 -12.22
N GLN A 198 -20.09 -11.82 -11.66
CA GLN A 198 -20.95 -11.44 -10.54
C GLN A 198 -22.41 -11.45 -11.03
N SER A 199 -23.24 -12.09 -10.22
CA SER A 199 -24.64 -12.46 -10.35
C SER A 199 -25.46 -11.87 -11.52
N THR A 200 -26.05 -12.79 -12.30
CA THR A 200 -27.38 -12.56 -12.87
C THR A 200 -28.41 -12.55 -11.75
N ASP A 201 -28.52 -11.45 -11.02
CA ASP A 201 -29.78 -11.10 -10.37
C ASP A 201 -30.60 -10.29 -11.37
N LEU A 202 -31.33 -11.00 -12.24
CA LEU A 202 -32.42 -10.38 -12.97
C LEU A 202 -33.50 -9.97 -11.94
N PRO A 203 -34.02 -8.73 -11.96
CA PRO A 203 -35.19 -8.40 -11.18
C PRO A 203 -36.37 -9.24 -11.71
N SER A 204 -36.97 -10.03 -10.82
CA SER A 204 -38.17 -10.83 -11.13
C SER A 204 -39.36 -9.89 -11.34
N PHE A 205 -39.57 -9.46 -12.58
CA PHE A 205 -40.85 -8.93 -13.01
C PHE A 205 -41.84 -10.08 -13.18
N ALA A 206 -42.45 -10.51 -12.07
CA ALA A 206 -43.60 -11.42 -12.08
C ALA A 206 -44.83 -10.76 -11.44
N LYS A 207 -45.60 -10.12 -12.33
CA LYS A 207 -47.07 -9.99 -12.35
C LYS A 207 -47.83 -9.95 -11.02
N LYS A 208 -48.40 -8.78 -10.75
CA LYS A 208 -49.64 -8.60 -9.98
C LYS A 208 -50.73 -9.52 -10.56
N GLU A 209 -51.14 -10.55 -9.81
CA GLU A 209 -52.46 -11.14 -9.94
C GLU A 209 -53.33 -10.78 -8.73
N LYS A 210 -54.36 -10.01 -9.05
CA LYS A 210 -55.48 -9.62 -8.20
C LYS A 210 -56.33 -10.89 -8.00
N LYS A 211 -56.41 -11.44 -6.78
CA LYS A 211 -57.49 -12.37 -6.42
C LYS A 211 -58.33 -11.78 -5.29
N ARG A 212 -59.59 -11.53 -5.67
CA ARG A 212 -60.72 -11.06 -4.89
C ARG A 212 -60.93 -11.93 -3.65
N SER A 213 -61.14 -11.27 -2.52
CA SER A 213 -61.80 -11.82 -1.33
C SER A 213 -63.24 -12.23 -1.69
N VAL A 214 -63.58 -13.50 -1.54
CA VAL A 214 -64.97 -13.96 -1.44
C VAL A 214 -65.26 -14.20 0.04
N ASN A 215 -66.06 -13.30 0.58
CA ASN A 215 -66.68 -13.38 1.89
C ASN A 215 -67.89 -14.31 1.78
N LYS A 216 -67.94 -15.39 2.56
CA LYS A 216 -69.19 -16.09 2.87
C LYS A 216 -69.24 -16.35 4.36
N ARG A 217 -70.07 -15.56 5.05
CA ARG A 217 -70.66 -15.90 6.34
C ARG A 217 -71.91 -16.76 6.11
N LYS A 218 -72.16 -17.61 7.11
CA LYS A 218 -73.42 -17.97 7.80
C LYS A 218 -73.70 -19.49 7.79
N VAL A 219 -73.71 -20.09 8.99
CA VAL A 219 -74.91 -20.50 9.80
C VAL A 219 -75.44 -21.81 9.20
N GLU A 220 -75.40 -22.95 9.89
CA GLU A 220 -75.86 -23.29 11.25
C GLU A 220 -74.88 -24.22 11.98
#